data_AF-A0A4R3KHL2-F1
#
_entry.id   AF-A0A4R3KHL2-F1
#
_cell.length_a   1.000
_cell.length_b   1.000
_cell.length_c   1.000
_cell.angle_alpha   90.00
_cell.angle_beta   90.00
_cell.angle_gamma   90.00
#
_symmetry.space_group_name_H-M   'P 1'
#
loop_
_entity.id
_entity.type
_entity.pdbx_description
1 polymer ?
#
loop_
_entity_poly.entity_id
_entity_poly.type
_entity_poly.pdbx_seq_one_letter_code
_entity_poly.pdbx_strand_id
1 'polypeptide(L)'
;MNKEITVGIADMKLLRQEGTLITYALGSCIGISFYDPMIKLTALLHIMLPMSPEKEISQVFKFADTGIQETLRRMSVFGGIKSRYICKIAGGARMFEVLGNSSLANIGERNI
;
A
#
# COMPACT_ATOMS: atom_id res chain seq x y z
N MET A 1 -13.40 15.60 16.31
CA MET A 1 -12.73 14.29 16.50
C MET A 1 -12.13 13.89 15.17
N ASN A 2 -10.81 13.76 15.07
CA ASN A 2 -10.19 13.28 13.84
C ASN A 2 -10.58 11.82 13.61
N LYS A 3 -11.16 11.52 12.45
CA LYS A 3 -11.62 10.19 12.07
C LYS A 3 -10.43 9.30 11.76
N GLU A 4 -10.27 8.20 12.48
CA GLU A 4 -9.29 7.16 12.15
C GLU A 4 -9.95 6.10 11.26
N ILE A 5 -9.29 5.73 10.16
CA ILE A 5 -9.76 4.71 9.22
C ILE A 5 -8.67 3.66 9.08
N THR A 6 -9.01 2.44 9.49
CA THR A 6 -8.12 1.29 9.35
C THR A 6 -8.12 0.78 7.90
N VAL A 7 -6.93 0.55 7.35
CA VAL A 7 -6.67 -0.10 6.07
C VAL A 7 -6.23 -1.53 6.36
N GLY A 8 -7.03 -2.49 5.90
CA GLY A 8 -6.74 -3.92 6.06
C GLY A 8 -5.67 -4.40 5.09
N ILE A 9 -5.34 -5.69 5.18
CA ILE A 9 -4.46 -6.38 4.24
C ILE A 9 -5.14 -6.46 2.87
N ALA A 10 -4.39 -6.23 1.79
CA ALA A 10 -4.92 -6.22 0.43
C ALA A 10 -6.08 -5.22 0.26
N ASP A 11 -5.95 -4.04 0.86
CA ASP A 11 -6.94 -2.96 0.84
C ASP A 11 -6.26 -1.61 0.59
N MET A 12 -7.06 -0.63 0.18
CA MET A 12 -6.66 0.75 0.03
C MET A 12 -7.79 1.69 0.45
N LYS A 13 -7.43 2.74 1.20
CA LYS A 13 -8.35 3.81 1.57
C LYS A 13 -7.80 5.16 1.18
N LEU A 14 -8.72 6.09 0.95
CA LEU A 14 -8.46 7.49 0.68
C LEU A 14 -9.06 8.35 1.79
N LEU A 15 -8.40 9.47 2.05
CA LEU A 15 -8.85 10.47 3.00
C LEU A 15 -8.47 11.86 2.48
N ARG A 16 -9.30 12.86 2.73
CA ARG A 16 -9.06 14.24 2.31
C ARG A 16 -9.29 15.19 3.48
N GLN A 17 -8.45 16.22 3.56
CA GLN A 17 -8.46 17.28 4.59
C GLN A 17 -8.13 16.82 6.01
N GLU A 18 -8.98 15.99 6.63
CA GLU A 18 -8.90 15.65 8.06
C GLU A 18 -9.08 14.15 8.33
N GLY A 19 -8.37 13.67 9.36
CA GLY A 19 -8.37 12.29 9.82
C GLY A 19 -7.07 11.53 9.50
N THR A 20 -7.03 10.26 9.88
CA THR A 20 -5.83 9.43 9.85
C THR A 20 -6.14 8.10 9.16
N LEU A 21 -5.30 7.70 8.21
CA LEU A 21 -5.28 6.34 7.68
C LEU A 21 -4.25 5.54 8.48
N ILE A 22 -4.64 4.38 9.00
CA ILE A 22 -3.76 3.51 9.76
C ILE A 22 -3.80 2.09 9.23
N THR A 23 -2.67 1.41 9.21
CA THR A 23 -2.62 -0.03 8.94
C THR A 23 -1.71 -0.69 9.97
N TYR A 24 -2.04 -1.91 10.34
CA TYR A 24 -1.36 -2.66 11.39
C TYR A 24 -0.71 -3.91 10.82
N ALA A 25 0.19 -4.50 11.61
CA ALA A 25 0.78 -5.81 11.33
C ALA A 25 1.43 -5.92 9.93
N LEU A 26 2.25 -4.92 9.56
CA LEU A 26 2.92 -4.91 8.26
C LEU A 26 3.85 -6.12 8.08
N GLY A 27 4.75 -6.41 9.02
CA GLY A 27 5.60 -7.61 8.89
C GLY A 27 6.34 -7.65 7.54
N SER A 28 6.17 -8.74 6.77
CA SER A 28 6.68 -8.87 5.39
C SER A 28 5.85 -8.15 4.32
N CYS A 29 4.61 -7.74 4.64
CA CYS A 29 3.78 -6.88 3.81
C CYS A 29 4.31 -5.43 3.85
N ILE A 30 3.84 -4.60 2.91
CA ILE A 30 4.25 -3.18 2.83
C ILE A 30 3.03 -2.27 2.83
N GLY A 31 3.10 -1.25 3.69
CA GLY A 31 2.21 -0.10 3.69
C GLY A 31 2.81 1.01 2.84
N ILE A 32 2.10 1.46 1.82
CA ILE A 32 2.51 2.54 0.92
C ILE A 32 1.55 3.71 1.11
N SER A 33 2.07 4.82 1.58
CA SER A 33 1.33 6.08 1.71
C SER A 33 1.64 7.02 0.55
N PHE A 34 0.60 7.71 0.08
CA PHE A 34 0.68 8.73 -0.95
C PHE A 34 0.01 10.00 -0.42
N TYR A 35 0.62 11.16 -0.60
CA TYR A 35 0.08 12.42 -0.11
C TYR A 35 0.23 13.55 -1.11
N ASP A 36 -0.87 14.19 -1.50
CA ASP A 36 -0.88 15.44 -2.25
C ASP A 36 -1.06 16.62 -1.27
N PRO A 37 -0.01 17.42 -1.01
CA PRO A 37 -0.06 18.48 -0.01
C PRO A 37 -0.96 19.66 -0.39
N MET A 38 -1.18 19.89 -1.69
CA MET A 38 -1.95 21.05 -2.15
C MET A 38 -3.45 20.90 -1.86
N ILE A 39 -3.97 19.69 -2.05
CA ILE A 39 -5.40 19.38 -1.83
C ILE A 39 -5.65 18.56 -0.56
N LYS A 40 -4.58 18.28 0.20
CA LYS A 40 -4.55 17.43 1.40
C LYS A 40 -5.25 16.08 1.15
N LEU A 41 -4.91 15.43 0.05
CA LEU A 41 -5.44 14.11 -0.33
C LEU A 41 -4.41 13.04 0.02
N THR A 42 -4.82 12.05 0.81
CA THR A 42 -3.97 10.96 1.26
C THR A 42 -4.54 9.63 0.82
N ALA A 43 -3.69 8.71 0.38
CA ALA A 43 -4.00 7.31 0.22
C ALA A 43 -3.07 6.46 1.10
N LEU A 44 -3.58 5.35 1.61
CA LEU A 44 -2.78 4.30 2.23
C LEU A 44 -3.19 2.96 1.63
N LEU A 45 -2.20 2.26 1.07
CA LEU A 45 -2.31 0.96 0.44
C LEU A 45 -1.53 -0.06 1.26
N HIS A 46 -2.10 -1.24 1.49
CA HIS A 46 -1.41 -2.36 2.13
C HIS A 46 -1.28 -3.54 1.15
N ILE A 47 -0.08 -3.74 0.61
CA ILE A 47 0.24 -4.84 -0.30
C ILE A 47 0.87 -6.02 0.43
N MET A 48 0.65 -7.22 -0.09
CA MET A 48 1.21 -8.47 0.42
C MET A 48 2.30 -9.04 -0.48
N LEU A 49 2.14 -8.88 -1.79
CA LEU A 49 2.98 -9.51 -2.81
C LEU A 49 3.48 -8.47 -3.83
N PRO A 50 4.58 -8.75 -4.55
CA PRO A 50 5.18 -7.74 -5.41
C PRO A 50 4.51 -7.64 -6.78
N MET A 51 4.06 -8.76 -7.35
CA MET A 51 3.56 -8.82 -8.73
C MET A 51 2.40 -9.79 -8.84
N SER A 52 1.38 -9.42 -9.62
CA SER A 52 0.20 -10.27 -9.86
C SER A 52 0.52 -11.40 -10.85
N PRO A 53 0.13 -12.66 -10.58
CA PRO A 53 0.53 -13.80 -11.41
C PRO A 53 -0.18 -13.91 -12.78
N GLU A 54 -1.29 -13.19 -13.04
CA GLU A 54 -1.96 -12.95 -14.35
C GLU A 54 -3.46 -12.63 -14.14
N LYS A 55 -4.05 -11.77 -15.01
CA LYS A 55 -5.49 -11.45 -15.31
C LYS A 55 -6.59 -11.42 -14.23
N GLU A 56 -6.36 -11.86 -13.01
CA GLU A 56 -7.33 -11.77 -11.92
C GLU A 56 -7.31 -10.36 -11.32
N ILE A 57 -8.31 -9.57 -11.73
CA ILE A 57 -8.62 -8.25 -11.16
C ILE A 57 -9.27 -8.39 -9.76
N SER A 58 -9.55 -9.61 -9.30
CA SER A 58 -10.29 -9.86 -8.05
C SER A 58 -9.57 -9.32 -6.80
N GLN A 59 -8.23 -9.20 -6.82
CA GLN A 59 -7.43 -8.76 -5.67
C GLN A 59 -6.40 -7.66 -6.00
N VAL A 60 -6.83 -6.59 -6.68
CA VAL A 60 -5.95 -5.48 -7.12
C VAL A 60 -5.01 -4.94 -6.04
N PHE A 61 -5.47 -4.78 -4.79
CA PHE A 61 -4.66 -4.18 -3.72
C PHE A 61 -3.71 -5.16 -3.02
N LYS A 62 -3.77 -6.45 -3.37
CA LYS A 62 -2.85 -7.46 -2.83
C LYS A 62 -1.43 -7.30 -3.38
N PHE A 63 -1.30 -6.79 -4.60
CA PHE A 63 -0.04 -6.75 -5.33
C PHE A 63 0.47 -5.31 -5.54
N ALA A 64 1.79 -5.11 -5.55
CA ALA A 64 2.41 -3.79 -5.73
C ALA A 64 2.11 -3.19 -7.10
N ASP A 65 2.34 -3.96 -8.16
CA ASP A 65 2.10 -3.56 -9.56
C ASP A 65 0.67 -3.07 -9.81
N THR A 66 -0.34 -3.84 -9.42
CA THR A 66 -1.74 -3.49 -9.63
C THR A 66 -2.26 -2.50 -8.60
N GLY A 67 -1.84 -2.64 -7.33
CA GLY A 67 -2.32 -1.82 -6.22
C GLY A 67 -1.86 -0.37 -6.33
N ILE A 68 -0.59 -0.14 -6.71
CA ILE A 68 -0.06 1.22 -6.91
C ILE A 68 -0.75 1.89 -8.09
N GLN A 69 -0.89 1.19 -9.23
CA GLN A 69 -1.58 1.72 -10.42
C GLN A 69 -3.02 2.15 -10.11
N GLU A 70 -3.79 1.28 -9.46
CA GLU A 70 -5.17 1.60 -9.09
C GLU A 70 -5.25 2.72 -8.04
N THR A 71 -4.32 2.77 -7.09
CA THR A 71 -4.26 3.85 -6.09
C THR A 71 -4.03 5.20 -6.76
N LEU A 72 -3.05 5.30 -7.66
CA LEU A 72 -2.78 6.52 -8.42
C LEU A 72 -3.99 6.91 -9.29
N ARG A 73 -4.65 5.95 -9.94
CA ARG A 73 -5.86 6.19 -10.73
C ARG A 73 -6.96 6.80 -9.85
N ARG A 74 -7.24 6.22 -8.67
CA ARG A 74 -8.26 6.76 -7.77
C ARG A 74 -7.86 8.14 -7.24
N MET A 75 -6.61 8.35 -6.82
CA MET A 75 -6.17 9.67 -6.38
C MET A 75 -6.34 10.73 -7.48
N SER A 76 -6.07 10.38 -8.74
CA SER A 76 -6.29 11.27 -9.88
C SER A 76 -7.78 11.60 -10.08
N VAL A 77 -8.68 10.63 -9.92
CA VAL A 77 -10.14 10.87 -9.95
C VAL A 77 -10.58 11.86 -8.86
N PHE A 78 -9.92 11.87 -7.70
CA PHE A 78 -10.15 12.84 -6.63
C PHE A 78 -9.36 14.15 -6.77
N GLY A 79 -8.78 14.41 -7.96
CA GLY A 79 -8.09 15.66 -8.30
C GLY A 79 -6.62 15.72 -7.86
N GLY A 80 -6.04 14.61 -7.40
CA GLY A 80 -4.63 14.54 -7.07
C GLY A 80 -3.74 14.62 -8.32
N ILE A 81 -2.59 15.27 -8.20
CA ILE A 81 -1.61 15.41 -9.28
C ILE A 81 -0.34 14.64 -8.95
N LYS A 82 0.00 13.65 -9.78
CA LYS A 82 1.10 12.71 -9.54
C LYS A 82 2.44 13.38 -9.23
N SER A 83 2.78 14.47 -9.90
CA SER A 83 4.03 15.21 -9.67
C SER A 83 4.14 15.88 -8.30
N ARG A 84 3.02 15.99 -7.56
CA ARG A 84 2.98 16.56 -6.21
C ARG A 84 3.00 15.49 -5.11
N TYR A 85 2.89 14.22 -5.47
CA TYR A 85 2.74 13.16 -4.47
C TYR A 85 4.03 12.95 -3.70
N ILE A 86 3.92 13.07 -2.37
CA ILE A 86 4.93 12.59 -1.44
C ILE A 86 4.56 11.15 -1.11
N CYS A 87 5.46 10.21 -1.37
CA CYS A 87 5.25 8.79 -1.11
C CYS A 87 6.17 8.32 0.00
N LYS A 88 5.66 7.50 0.92
CA LYS A 88 6.46 6.85 1.96
C LYS A 88 6.02 5.40 2.13
N ILE A 89 6.98 4.51 2.31
CA ILE A 89 6.75 3.08 2.53
C ILE A 89 7.25 2.64 3.90
N ALA A 90 6.59 1.65 4.47
CA ALA A 90 7.03 0.96 5.69
C ALA A 90 6.62 -0.53 5.60
N GLY A 91 7.38 -1.41 6.27
CA GLY A 91 7.18 -2.86 6.20
C GLY A 91 8.31 -3.56 5.45
N GLY A 92 8.02 -4.70 4.84
CA GLY A 92 9.01 -5.47 4.08
C GLY A 92 10.00 -6.22 4.96
N ALA A 93 9.65 -6.46 6.23
CA ALA A 93 10.51 -7.15 7.17
C ALA A 93 10.66 -8.65 6.83
N ARG A 94 11.82 -9.21 7.17
CA ARG A 94 12.07 -10.65 7.13
C ARG A 94 11.67 -11.28 8.46
N MET A 95 10.41 -11.70 8.59
CA MET A 95 9.89 -12.19 9.88
C MET A 95 10.35 -13.60 10.26
N PHE A 96 10.79 -14.42 9.30
CA PHE A 96 11.20 -15.80 9.55
C PHE A 96 12.55 -16.10 8.92
N GLU A 97 13.57 -16.36 9.72
CA GLU A 97 14.78 -17.08 9.29
C GLU A 97 14.48 -18.57 9.32
N VAL A 98 13.88 -19.09 8.26
CA VAL A 98 13.79 -20.55 8.09
C VAL A 98 15.18 -21.02 7.68
N LEU A 99 15.77 -21.95 8.46
CA LEU A 99 16.97 -22.70 8.10
C LEU A 99 16.64 -23.56 6.86
N GLY A 100 16.74 -22.95 5.68
CA GLY A 100 16.38 -23.58 4.42
C GLY A 100 15.88 -22.55 3.39
N ASN A 101 16.34 -22.72 2.15
CA ASN A 101 16.15 -21.84 1.00
C ASN A 101 14.68 -21.80 0.51
N SER A 102 13.75 -21.44 1.39
CA SER A 102 12.31 -21.43 1.13
C SER A 102 11.86 -20.03 0.70
N SER A 103 11.21 -19.95 -0.46
CA SER A 103 10.72 -18.74 -1.11
C SER A 103 9.68 -17.94 -0.29
N LEU A 104 9.16 -18.50 0.80
CA LEU A 104 8.33 -17.78 1.78
C LEU A 104 9.13 -16.83 2.69
N ALA A 105 10.41 -17.10 2.93
CA ALA A 105 11.24 -16.28 3.83
C ALA A 105 11.55 -14.89 3.25
N ASN A 106 11.55 -14.74 1.92
CA ASN A 106 12.02 -13.53 1.22
C ASN A 106 10.89 -12.64 0.67
N ILE A 107 9.66 -12.79 1.14
CA ILE A 107 8.52 -11.99 0.62
C ILE A 107 8.74 -10.49 0.85
N GLY A 108 9.28 -10.11 2.01
CA GLY A 108 9.54 -8.71 2.36
C GLY A 108 10.55 -8.04 1.43
N GLU A 109 11.71 -8.68 1.20
CA GLU A 109 12.75 -8.16 0.30
C GLU A 109 12.26 -7.99 -1.15
N ARG A 110 11.37 -8.88 -1.61
CA ARG A 110 10.82 -8.78 -2.96
C ARG A 110 9.84 -7.63 -3.14
N ASN A 111 9.31 -7.08 -2.06
CA ASN A 111 8.32 -6.00 -2.09
C ASN A 111 8.96 -4.58 -2.05
N ILE A 112 10.22 -4.45 -1.61
CA ILE A 112 10.93 -3.16 -1.45
C ILE A 112 11.52 -2.68 -2.78
#